data_AF-A0A1D2R7J5-F1
#
_entry.id   AF-A0A1D2R7J5-F1
#
_cell.length_a   1.000
_cell.length_b   1.000
_cell.length_c   1.000
_cell.angle_alpha   90.00
_cell.angle_beta   90.00
_cell.angle_gamma   90.00
#
_symmetry.space_group_name_H-M   'P 1'
#
loop_
_entity.id
_entity.type
_entity.pdbx_description
1 polymer ?
#
loop_
_entity_poly.entity_id
_entity_poly.type
_entity_poly.pdbx_seq_one_letter_code
_entity_poly.pdbx_strand_id
1 'polypeptide(L)'
;MVLALWLFGERWRLMRPSTWKLVREGGLRRFLDLGSLHGYIYLRWNNQYVKLLLNYIAPCVPSGVRKHVSRWVAEHYHCKVITHEQAGDIITLDLNIPLRDLEQVIPYSMARDLVLKGPPDVAVCECPCRHARADPCLPTQVCMLIGQPFVDFILEHNPKSSRLLTQTEALELLRAEHERGHLHTAWFKDAMLGRFYAICNCCKCCCGGIEAMKRYGAPMLASSGYVARVDETVCTGCGICEEACPFGAVKIDGIAYVNREKCMGCGVCAGQCPGEAVSLVRDEKKCAPLDVRLLAQKQAEM
;
A
#
# COMPACT_ATOMS: atom_id res chain seq x y z
N MET A 1 -13.60 30.16 8.32
CA MET A 1 -12.36 29.66 7.69
C MET A 1 -12.49 28.21 7.21
N VAL A 2 -12.87 27.25 8.08
CA VAL A 2 -13.07 25.83 7.69
C VAL A 2 -14.17 25.64 6.64
N LEU A 3 -15.33 26.29 6.81
CA LEU A 3 -16.42 26.24 5.83
C LEU A 3 -16.03 26.82 4.47
N ALA A 4 -15.24 27.89 4.45
CA ALA A 4 -14.75 28.51 3.22
C ALA A 4 -13.69 27.65 2.51
N LEU A 5 -12.74 27.06 3.25
CA LEU A 5 -11.78 26.09 2.73
C LEU A 5 -12.47 24.86 2.15
N TRP A 6 -13.54 24.41 2.80
CA TRP A 6 -14.33 23.27 2.37
C TRP A 6 -15.17 23.57 1.12
N LEU A 7 -15.92 24.67 1.10
CA LEU A 7 -16.65 25.12 -0.09
C LEU A 7 -15.71 25.33 -1.27
N PHE A 8 -14.51 25.87 -1.04
CA PHE A 8 -13.50 26.03 -2.08
C PHE A 8 -12.97 24.66 -2.57
N GLY A 9 -12.68 23.73 -1.67
CA GLY A 9 -12.27 22.36 -1.99
C GLY A 9 -13.30 21.60 -2.84
N GLU A 10 -14.59 21.82 -2.57
CA GLU A 10 -15.75 21.25 -3.26
C GLU A 10 -16.13 22.01 -4.55
N ARG A 11 -15.43 23.10 -4.89
CA ARG A 11 -15.72 24.00 -6.03
C ARG A 11 -17.09 24.66 -5.93
N TRP A 12 -17.36 25.30 -4.79
CA TRP A 12 -18.59 26.03 -4.45
C TRP A 12 -19.85 25.17 -4.32
N ARG A 13 -19.70 23.84 -4.28
CA ARG A 13 -20.79 22.93 -3.92
C ARG A 13 -20.77 22.68 -2.43
N LEU A 14 -21.96 22.39 -1.86
CA LEU A 14 -22.06 21.94 -0.48
C LEU A 14 -21.27 20.63 -0.32
N MET A 15 -21.65 19.55 -1.02
CA MET A 15 -20.79 18.37 -1.16
C MET A 15 -21.01 17.72 -2.51
N ARG A 16 -19.93 17.24 -3.12
CA ARG A 16 -19.95 16.42 -4.33
C ARG A 16 -20.56 15.03 -4.08
N PRO A 17 -21.16 14.40 -5.11
CA PRO A 17 -21.72 13.04 -5.01
C PRO A 17 -20.78 12.00 -4.41
N SER A 18 -19.51 11.95 -4.82
CA SER A 18 -18.55 10.99 -4.25
C SER A 18 -18.21 11.29 -2.79
N THR A 19 -18.18 12.57 -2.40
CA THR A 19 -18.04 12.98 -0.98
C THR A 19 -19.22 12.46 -0.17
N TRP A 20 -20.44 12.61 -0.67
CA TRP A 20 -21.64 12.05 -0.03
C TRP A 20 -21.57 10.52 0.08
N LYS A 21 -21.09 9.82 -0.95
CA LYS A 21 -20.92 8.36 -0.94
C LYS A 21 -19.94 7.93 0.17
N LEU A 22 -18.80 8.62 0.29
CA LEU A 22 -17.81 8.38 1.34
C LEU A 22 -18.40 8.60 2.74
N VAL A 23 -19.14 9.68 2.95
CA VAL A 23 -19.80 9.97 4.24
C VAL A 23 -20.85 8.94 4.59
N ARG A 24 -21.67 8.50 3.62
CA ARG A 24 -22.71 7.49 3.84
C ARG A 24 -22.10 6.14 4.22
N GLU A 25 -21.05 5.71 3.51
CA GLU A 25 -20.37 4.44 3.78
C GLU A 25 -19.69 4.44 5.16
N GLY A 26 -19.11 5.58 5.59
CA GLY A 26 -18.48 5.70 6.91
C GLY A 26 -19.43 5.97 8.07
N GLY A 27 -20.68 6.31 7.79
CA GLY A 27 -21.68 6.74 8.77
C GLY A 27 -21.51 8.20 9.22
N LEU A 28 -22.63 8.89 9.46
CA LEU A 28 -22.65 10.31 9.82
C LEU A 28 -21.90 10.60 11.14
N ARG A 29 -21.94 9.66 12.09
CA ARG A 29 -21.23 9.77 13.37
C ARG A 29 -19.71 9.88 13.18
N ARG A 30 -19.12 9.09 12.27
CA ARG A 30 -17.68 9.14 11.95
C ARG A 30 -17.29 10.44 11.24
N PHE A 31 -18.23 11.04 10.51
CA PHE A 31 -18.04 12.33 9.87
C PHE A 31 -18.00 13.49 10.87
N LEU A 32 -18.81 13.42 11.91
CA LEU A 32 -18.83 14.42 12.98
C LEU A 32 -17.63 14.29 13.95
N ASP A 33 -17.05 13.08 14.08
CA ASP A 33 -15.92 12.77 14.98
C ASP A 33 -14.53 12.93 14.32
N LEU A 34 -14.40 13.84 13.35
CA LEU A 34 -13.16 14.16 12.61
C LEU A 34 -12.51 13.03 11.77
N GLY A 35 -12.85 11.76 11.98
CA GLY A 35 -12.28 10.63 11.24
C GLY A 35 -12.57 10.67 9.73
N SER A 36 -13.80 10.97 9.33
CA SER A 36 -14.11 11.13 7.89
C SER A 36 -13.61 12.46 7.31
N LEU A 37 -13.40 13.50 8.15
CA LEU A 37 -12.76 14.75 7.70
C LEU A 37 -11.28 14.48 7.36
N HIS A 38 -10.60 13.68 8.17
CA HIS A 38 -9.24 13.24 7.88
C HIS A 38 -9.16 12.46 6.57
N GLY A 39 -10.01 11.43 6.40
CA GLY A 39 -10.10 10.67 5.16
C GLY A 39 -10.38 11.54 3.94
N TYR A 40 -11.29 12.51 4.08
CA TYR A 40 -11.59 13.50 3.06
C TYR A 40 -10.36 14.34 2.68
N ILE A 41 -9.70 14.97 3.65
CA ILE A 41 -8.51 15.80 3.41
C ILE A 41 -7.40 14.96 2.76
N TYR A 42 -7.18 13.76 3.28
CA TYR A 42 -6.19 12.81 2.79
C TYR A 42 -6.44 12.43 1.33
N LEU A 43 -7.67 12.11 0.94
CA LEU A 43 -7.99 11.77 -0.45
C LEU A 43 -8.01 13.00 -1.37
N ARG A 44 -8.57 14.12 -0.89
CA ARG A 44 -8.77 15.34 -1.68
C ARG A 44 -7.46 16.01 -2.07
N TRP A 45 -6.51 16.04 -1.13
CA TRP A 45 -5.21 16.69 -1.27
C TRP A 45 -4.07 15.71 -0.97
N ASN A 46 -4.18 14.49 -1.51
CA ASN A 46 -3.24 13.39 -1.24
C ASN A 46 -1.77 13.79 -1.41
N ASN A 47 -1.44 14.49 -2.49
CA ASN A 47 -0.08 14.93 -2.79
C ASN A 47 0.44 15.94 -1.75
N GLN A 48 -0.36 16.96 -1.43
CA GLN A 48 0.02 17.99 -0.46
C GLN A 48 0.09 17.41 0.95
N TYR A 49 -0.87 16.55 1.31
CA TYR A 49 -0.92 15.87 2.59
C TYR A 49 0.33 15.04 2.83
N VAL A 50 0.68 14.17 1.88
CA VAL A 50 1.86 13.30 2.01
C VAL A 50 3.16 14.09 1.93
N LYS A 51 3.25 15.11 1.08
CA LYS A 51 4.42 16.00 1.01
C LYS A 51 4.64 16.76 2.32
N LEU A 52 3.57 17.28 2.93
CA LEU A 52 3.63 17.94 4.23
C LEU A 52 4.13 16.98 5.30
N LEU A 53 3.53 15.77 5.36
CA LEU A 53 3.90 14.74 6.30
C LEU A 53 5.38 14.35 6.19
N LEU A 54 5.83 13.98 4.98
CA LEU A 54 7.17 13.43 4.77
C LEU A 54 8.28 14.47 4.90
N ASN A 55 8.08 15.69 4.39
CA ASN A 55 9.16 16.66 4.27
C ASN A 55 9.20 17.66 5.43
N TYR A 56 8.10 17.85 6.16
CA TYR A 56 8.01 18.89 7.18
C TYR A 56 7.61 18.36 8.56
N ILE A 57 6.68 17.39 8.64
CA ILE A 57 6.20 16.90 9.94
C ILE A 57 7.13 15.81 10.49
N ALA A 58 7.32 14.71 9.74
CA ALA A 58 8.08 13.55 10.21
C ALA A 58 9.53 13.89 10.63
N PRO A 59 10.29 14.75 9.90
CA PRO A 59 11.64 15.13 10.31
C PRO A 59 11.68 15.94 11.61
N CYS A 60 10.61 16.68 11.91
CA CYS A 60 10.51 17.54 13.09
C CYS A 60 10.05 16.81 14.34
N VAL A 61 9.67 15.52 14.25
CA VAL A 61 9.26 14.73 15.43
C VAL A 61 10.46 14.54 16.37
N PRO A 62 10.40 15.05 17.62
CA PRO A 62 11.50 14.93 18.58
C PRO A 62 11.84 13.48 18.89
N SER A 63 13.13 13.17 19.05
CA SER A 63 13.60 11.80 19.30
C SER A 63 12.95 11.17 20.54
N GLY A 64 12.73 11.94 21.60
CA GLY A 64 12.13 11.47 22.86
C GLY A 64 10.71 10.93 22.73
N VAL A 65 9.91 11.44 21.78
CA VAL A 65 8.53 10.97 21.53
C VAL A 65 8.40 10.12 20.27
N ARG A 66 9.47 10.06 19.46
CA ARG A 66 9.46 9.41 18.14
C ARG A 66 8.97 7.97 18.19
N LYS A 67 9.41 7.17 19.16
CA LYS A 67 8.99 5.76 19.28
C LYS A 67 7.46 5.63 19.45
N HIS A 68 6.86 6.49 20.27
CA HIS A 68 5.43 6.49 20.53
C HIS A 68 4.64 6.95 19.31
N VAL A 69 5.07 8.04 18.67
CA VAL A 69 4.46 8.55 17.44
C VAL A 69 4.57 7.52 16.32
N SER A 70 5.75 6.94 16.09
CA SER A 70 5.99 5.90 15.07
C SER A 70 5.09 4.68 15.26
N ARG A 71 4.89 4.23 16.51
CA ARG A 71 3.97 3.12 16.82
C ARG A 71 2.53 3.51 16.55
N TRP A 72 2.10 4.67 17.05
CA TRP A 72 0.74 5.16 16.83
C TRP A 72 0.43 5.29 15.34
N VAL A 73 1.35 5.86 14.55
CA VAL A 73 1.20 5.97 13.10
C VAL A 73 1.07 4.58 12.47
N ALA A 74 1.90 3.61 12.85
CA ALA A 74 1.82 2.25 12.30
C ALA A 74 0.46 1.58 12.58
N GLU A 75 -0.11 1.77 13.78
CA GLU A 75 -1.45 1.23 14.09
C GLU A 75 -2.53 1.79 13.14
N HIS A 76 -2.49 3.09 12.83
CA HIS A 76 -3.54 3.75 12.04
C HIS A 76 -3.26 3.76 10.52
N TYR A 77 -1.97 3.66 10.14
CA TYR A 77 -1.47 3.75 8.77
C TYR A 77 -0.45 2.64 8.54
N HIS A 78 -0.93 1.54 7.97
CA HIS A 78 -0.07 0.42 7.63
C HIS A 78 -0.43 -0.19 6.30
N CYS A 79 0.46 -1.05 5.84
CA CYS A 79 0.22 -1.89 4.71
C CYS A 79 0.81 -3.27 4.92
N LYS A 80 0.35 -4.18 4.07
CA LYS A 80 0.86 -5.52 3.92
C LYS A 80 1.66 -5.58 2.63
N VAL A 81 2.91 -6.03 2.70
CA VAL A 81 3.65 -6.42 1.49
C VAL A 81 2.93 -7.60 0.87
N ILE A 82 2.69 -7.56 -0.44
CA ILE A 82 2.05 -8.64 -1.20
C ILE A 82 2.91 -9.00 -2.41
N THR A 83 2.80 -10.23 -2.89
CA THR A 83 3.49 -10.66 -4.11
C THR A 83 2.81 -10.07 -5.35
N HIS A 84 3.46 -10.20 -6.51
CA HIS A 84 2.89 -9.77 -7.78
C HIS A 84 1.59 -10.52 -8.10
N GLU A 85 1.59 -11.83 -7.87
CA GLU A 85 0.44 -12.71 -8.06
C GLU A 85 -0.72 -12.32 -7.13
N GLN A 86 -0.43 -12.10 -5.84
CA GLN A 86 -1.45 -11.66 -4.87
C GLN A 86 -2.06 -10.30 -5.23
N ALA A 87 -1.27 -9.38 -5.76
CA ALA A 87 -1.79 -8.11 -6.25
C ALA A 87 -2.74 -8.33 -7.45
N GLY A 88 -2.36 -9.19 -8.40
CA GLY A 88 -3.21 -9.58 -9.53
C GLY A 88 -4.50 -10.28 -9.10
N ASP A 89 -4.44 -11.13 -8.08
CA ASP A 89 -5.59 -11.81 -7.51
C ASP A 89 -6.61 -10.84 -6.91
N ILE A 90 -6.16 -9.78 -6.22
CA ILE A 90 -7.06 -8.73 -5.73
C ILE A 90 -7.80 -8.05 -6.89
N ILE A 91 -7.10 -7.77 -7.99
CA ILE A 91 -7.66 -7.08 -9.17
C ILE A 91 -8.64 -7.97 -9.96
N THR A 92 -8.41 -9.28 -9.96
CA THR A 92 -9.19 -10.25 -10.75
C THR A 92 -10.27 -10.97 -9.97
N LEU A 93 -10.35 -10.72 -8.65
CA LEU A 93 -11.31 -11.36 -7.76
C LEU A 93 -12.76 -11.05 -8.17
N ASP A 94 -13.48 -12.06 -8.63
CA ASP A 94 -14.89 -11.99 -9.03
C ASP A 94 -15.84 -12.49 -7.93
N LEU A 95 -15.54 -12.16 -6.67
CA LEU A 95 -16.33 -12.55 -5.50
C LEU A 95 -16.40 -11.39 -4.50
N ASN A 96 -17.48 -11.35 -3.73
CA ASN A 96 -17.63 -10.41 -2.63
C ASN A 96 -16.92 -10.97 -1.38
N ILE A 97 -15.95 -10.22 -0.85
CA ILE A 97 -15.23 -10.54 0.38
C ILE A 97 -15.54 -9.45 1.41
N PRO A 98 -16.43 -9.70 2.39
CA PRO A 98 -16.71 -8.79 3.49
C PRO A 98 -15.98 -9.24 4.78
N LEU A 99 -14.70 -9.59 4.67
CA LEU A 99 -13.94 -10.11 5.81
C LEU A 99 -13.61 -8.98 6.78
N ARG A 100 -13.88 -9.24 8.04
CA ARG A 100 -13.53 -8.36 9.15
C ARG A 100 -12.45 -9.03 9.97
N ASP A 101 -11.67 -8.21 10.67
CA ASP A 101 -10.74 -8.69 11.67
C ASP A 101 -9.68 -9.67 11.12
N LEU A 102 -8.86 -9.19 10.18
CA LEU A 102 -7.77 -9.98 9.61
C LEU A 102 -6.49 -9.97 10.48
N GLU A 103 -6.59 -10.09 11.81
CA GLU A 103 -5.43 -9.95 12.72
C GLU A 103 -4.21 -10.82 12.34
N GLN A 104 -4.47 -12.06 11.91
CA GLN A 104 -3.41 -13.00 11.52
C GLN A 104 -2.68 -12.56 10.23
N VAL A 105 -3.33 -11.78 9.37
CA VAL A 105 -2.79 -11.28 8.10
C VAL A 105 -2.20 -9.88 8.28
N ILE A 106 -2.93 -9.03 9.00
CA ILE A 106 -2.68 -7.62 9.31
C ILE A 106 -2.45 -7.50 10.83
N PRO A 107 -1.21 -7.60 11.31
CA PRO A 107 -0.88 -7.70 12.73
C PRO A 107 -0.89 -6.32 13.42
N TYR A 108 -1.94 -5.55 13.21
CA TYR A 108 -2.20 -4.26 13.83
C TYR A 108 -3.59 -4.26 14.46
N SER A 109 -3.79 -3.38 15.45
CA SER A 109 -5.03 -3.31 16.21
C SER A 109 -6.17 -2.61 15.46
N MET A 110 -5.83 -1.70 14.56
CA MET A 110 -6.79 -0.89 13.81
C MET A 110 -6.81 -1.31 12.34
N ALA A 111 -7.88 -0.92 11.64
CA ALA A 111 -7.99 -0.96 10.19
C ALA A 111 -7.55 -2.29 9.54
N ARG A 112 -8.19 -3.40 9.90
CA ARG A 112 -7.85 -4.74 9.44
C ARG A 112 -8.96 -5.42 8.63
N ASP A 113 -9.94 -4.64 8.19
CA ASP A 113 -11.05 -5.15 7.39
C ASP A 113 -10.69 -5.18 5.90
N LEU A 114 -11.13 -6.22 5.21
CA LEU A 114 -11.04 -6.38 3.77
C LEU A 114 -12.45 -6.46 3.21
N VAL A 115 -12.90 -5.37 2.58
CA VAL A 115 -14.22 -5.29 1.94
C VAL A 115 -14.02 -5.08 0.45
N LEU A 116 -14.12 -6.16 -0.30
CA LEU A 116 -14.05 -6.15 -1.76
C LEU A 116 -15.39 -6.60 -2.35
N LYS A 117 -15.78 -5.93 -3.44
CA LYS A 117 -16.89 -6.32 -4.29
C LYS A 117 -16.31 -6.68 -5.65
N GLY A 118 -16.54 -7.90 -6.10
CA GLY A 118 -15.91 -8.44 -7.31
C GLY A 118 -16.65 -8.07 -8.59
N PRO A 119 -15.93 -7.96 -9.73
CA PRO A 119 -14.55 -7.49 -9.80
C PRO A 119 -14.46 -6.05 -9.28
N PRO A 120 -13.39 -5.68 -8.54
CA PRO A 120 -13.34 -4.35 -7.95
C PRO A 120 -13.08 -3.28 -9.02
N ASP A 121 -13.73 -2.12 -8.86
CA ASP A 121 -13.35 -0.91 -9.59
C ASP A 121 -11.91 -0.52 -9.24
N VAL A 122 -11.18 0.00 -10.22
CA VAL A 122 -9.78 0.43 -10.04
C VAL A 122 -9.58 1.80 -10.67
N ALA A 123 -9.08 2.75 -9.88
CA ALA A 123 -8.56 4.02 -10.39
C ALA A 123 -7.09 4.16 -10.04
N VAL A 124 -6.27 4.57 -11.00
CA VAL A 124 -4.89 4.97 -10.73
C VAL A 124 -4.83 6.48 -10.50
N CYS A 125 -3.97 6.91 -9.60
CA CYS A 125 -3.62 8.31 -9.42
C CYS A 125 -2.12 8.52 -9.28
N GLU A 126 -1.70 9.78 -9.37
CA GLU A 126 -0.34 10.21 -9.06
C GLU A 126 0.06 9.74 -7.67
N CYS A 127 1.21 9.07 -7.58
CA CYS A 127 1.75 8.57 -6.32
C CYS A 127 2.18 9.74 -5.43
N PRO A 128 1.53 9.95 -4.27
CA PRO A 128 1.85 11.08 -3.40
C PRO A 128 3.28 11.03 -2.88
N CYS A 129 3.82 9.82 -2.68
CA CYS A 129 5.18 9.61 -2.23
C CYS A 129 6.21 10.00 -3.29
N ARG A 130 5.96 9.72 -4.58
CA ARG A 130 6.81 10.19 -5.68
C ARG A 130 6.73 11.71 -5.78
N HIS A 131 5.52 12.27 -5.78
CA HIS A 131 5.29 13.71 -5.86
C HIS A 131 5.93 14.53 -4.72
N ALA A 132 6.18 13.91 -3.56
CA ALA A 132 6.86 14.55 -2.45
C ALA A 132 8.39 14.69 -2.64
N ARG A 133 8.99 14.02 -3.64
CA ARG A 133 10.45 14.03 -3.86
C ARG A 133 10.88 15.11 -4.84
N ALA A 134 12.11 15.58 -4.68
CA ALA A 134 12.72 16.53 -5.61
C ALA A 134 13.03 15.86 -6.96
N ASP A 135 13.52 14.61 -6.93
CA ASP A 135 13.76 13.77 -8.10
C ASP A 135 12.89 12.51 -8.01
N PRO A 136 11.65 12.55 -8.56
CA PRO A 136 10.72 11.44 -8.45
C PRO A 136 10.99 10.36 -9.49
N CYS A 137 10.94 9.10 -9.05
CA CYS A 137 10.93 7.95 -9.94
C CYS A 137 9.69 8.03 -10.88
N LEU A 138 9.88 7.95 -12.21
CA LEU A 138 8.82 8.01 -13.23
C LEU A 138 8.37 6.60 -13.67
N PRO A 139 7.15 6.40 -14.23
CA PRO A 139 6.03 7.36 -14.29
C PRO A 139 5.43 7.57 -12.89
N THR A 140 4.67 8.64 -12.67
CA THR A 140 4.16 8.95 -11.32
C THR A 140 2.76 8.39 -11.04
N GLN A 141 1.94 8.06 -12.05
CA GLN A 141 0.63 7.41 -11.88
C GLN A 141 0.76 5.91 -11.64
N VAL A 142 1.00 5.54 -10.38
CA VAL A 142 1.19 4.13 -9.97
C VAL A 142 0.48 3.78 -8.66
N CYS A 143 -0.31 4.68 -8.10
CA CYS A 143 -1.07 4.43 -6.88
C CYS A 143 -2.50 4.04 -7.23
N MET A 144 -2.87 2.78 -7.00
CA MET A 144 -4.17 2.24 -7.39
C MET A 144 -5.13 2.28 -6.20
N LEU A 145 -6.21 3.03 -6.32
CA LEU A 145 -7.35 2.99 -5.42
C LEU A 145 -8.25 1.85 -5.85
N ILE A 146 -8.62 0.99 -4.90
CA ILE A 146 -9.37 -0.24 -5.14
C ILE A 146 -10.74 -0.13 -4.48
N GLY A 147 -11.78 -0.34 -5.28
CA GLY A 147 -13.15 -0.41 -4.82
C GLY A 147 -13.77 0.92 -4.38
N GLN A 148 -15.07 0.85 -4.13
CA GLN A 148 -15.88 1.98 -3.74
C GLN A 148 -15.81 2.24 -2.23
N PRO A 149 -15.98 3.49 -1.78
CA PRO A 149 -16.26 4.71 -2.54
C PRO A 149 -14.99 5.44 -3.05
N PHE A 150 -13.81 4.83 -2.87
CA PHE A 150 -12.52 5.51 -3.06
C PHE A 150 -12.21 5.81 -4.53
N VAL A 151 -12.62 4.91 -5.43
CA VAL A 151 -12.50 5.10 -6.88
C VAL A 151 -13.30 6.32 -7.35
N ASP A 152 -14.60 6.40 -7.03
CA ASP A 152 -15.42 7.55 -7.41
C ASP A 152 -14.85 8.86 -6.85
N PHE A 153 -14.38 8.81 -5.59
CA PHE A 153 -13.83 9.97 -4.93
C PHE A 153 -12.60 10.51 -5.64
N ILE A 154 -11.61 9.66 -5.93
CA ILE A 154 -10.37 10.13 -6.53
C ILE A 154 -10.61 10.68 -7.93
N LEU A 155 -11.47 10.02 -8.73
CA LEU A 155 -11.82 10.45 -10.08
C LEU A 155 -12.53 11.80 -10.11
N GLU A 156 -13.48 12.01 -9.19
CA GLU A 156 -14.24 13.26 -9.15
C GLU A 156 -13.40 14.45 -8.64
N HIS A 157 -12.58 14.22 -7.62
CA HIS A 157 -11.83 15.28 -6.95
C HIS A 157 -10.50 15.61 -7.62
N ASN A 158 -9.85 14.61 -8.23
CA ASN A 158 -8.51 14.71 -8.83
C ASN A 158 -8.47 14.31 -10.32
N PRO A 159 -9.39 14.81 -11.18
CA PRO A 159 -9.57 14.31 -12.54
C PRO A 159 -8.38 14.55 -13.49
N LYS A 160 -7.46 15.44 -13.14
CA LYS A 160 -6.24 15.70 -13.93
C LYS A 160 -5.08 14.74 -13.60
N SER A 161 -5.17 14.06 -12.47
CA SER A 161 -4.10 13.27 -11.86
C SER A 161 -4.58 11.87 -11.48
N SER A 162 -5.73 11.46 -12.02
CA SER A 162 -6.29 10.13 -11.85
C SER A 162 -7.13 9.73 -13.05
N ARG A 163 -7.21 8.42 -13.31
CA ARG A 163 -8.06 7.83 -14.34
C ARG A 163 -8.53 6.45 -13.93
N LEU A 164 -9.65 6.02 -14.49
CA LEU A 164 -10.13 4.66 -14.34
C LEU A 164 -9.22 3.70 -15.12
N LEU A 165 -9.02 2.51 -14.59
CA LEU A 165 -8.33 1.42 -15.27
C LEU A 165 -9.32 0.30 -15.57
N THR A 166 -9.21 -0.27 -16.77
CA THR A 166 -9.70 -1.62 -17.02
C THR A 166 -8.88 -2.63 -16.20
N GLN A 167 -9.43 -3.84 -16.02
CA GLN A 167 -8.72 -4.91 -15.34
C GLN A 167 -7.38 -5.24 -16.02
N THR A 168 -7.35 -5.27 -17.35
CA THR A 168 -6.12 -5.48 -18.14
C THR A 168 -5.08 -4.40 -17.89
N GLU A 169 -5.47 -3.13 -17.96
CA GLU A 169 -4.53 -2.01 -17.70
C GLU A 169 -3.99 -2.04 -16.26
N ALA A 170 -4.82 -2.45 -15.29
CA ALA A 170 -4.40 -2.62 -13.91
C ALA A 170 -3.34 -3.73 -13.75
N LEU A 171 -3.54 -4.88 -14.39
CA LEU A 171 -2.57 -5.99 -14.40
C LEU A 171 -1.27 -5.60 -15.12
N GLU A 172 -1.36 -4.90 -16.26
CA GLU A 172 -0.19 -4.40 -16.99
C GLU A 172 0.62 -3.41 -16.16
N LEU A 173 -0.03 -2.52 -15.41
CA LEU A 173 0.64 -1.59 -14.50
C LEU A 173 1.37 -2.35 -13.37
N LEU A 174 0.72 -3.34 -12.76
CA LEU A 174 1.36 -4.18 -11.75
C LEU A 174 2.61 -4.88 -12.32
N ARG A 175 2.50 -5.46 -13.53
CA ARG A 175 3.61 -6.15 -14.19
C ARG A 175 4.76 -5.18 -14.49
N ALA A 176 4.47 -4.04 -15.10
CA ALA A 176 5.48 -3.04 -15.45
C ALA A 176 6.22 -2.51 -14.22
N GLU A 177 5.53 -2.30 -13.09
CA GLU A 177 6.19 -1.87 -11.86
C GLU A 177 7.00 -2.99 -11.21
N HIS A 178 6.54 -4.25 -11.29
CA HIS A 178 7.30 -5.40 -10.82
C HIS A 178 8.61 -5.60 -11.60
N GLU A 179 8.55 -5.52 -12.93
CA GLU A 179 9.72 -5.61 -13.85
C GLU A 179 10.73 -4.48 -13.62
N ARG A 180 10.28 -3.34 -13.08
CA ARG A 180 11.15 -2.23 -12.66
C ARG A 180 11.77 -2.40 -11.28
N GLY A 181 11.50 -3.51 -10.61
CA GLY A 181 12.00 -3.81 -9.27
C GLY A 181 11.23 -3.07 -8.16
N HIS A 182 9.97 -2.71 -8.40
CA HIS A 182 9.09 -2.15 -7.38
C HIS A 182 8.25 -3.25 -6.72
N LEU A 183 7.96 -3.05 -5.44
CA LEU A 183 7.12 -3.98 -4.69
C LEU A 183 5.67 -3.50 -4.64
N HIS A 184 4.74 -4.45 -4.47
CA HIS A 184 3.34 -4.17 -4.26
C HIS A 184 3.01 -4.18 -2.75
N THR A 185 2.16 -3.25 -2.34
CA THR A 185 1.69 -3.14 -0.96
C THR A 185 0.20 -2.88 -0.90
N ALA A 186 -0.52 -3.66 -0.09
CA ALA A 186 -1.94 -3.48 0.19
C ALA A 186 -2.10 -2.57 1.42
N TRP A 187 -2.69 -1.39 1.23
CA TRP A 187 -2.80 -0.36 2.27
C TRP A 187 -4.14 -0.38 2.98
N PHE A 188 -4.06 -0.22 4.30
CA PHE A 188 -5.18 -0.17 5.22
C PHE A 188 -5.05 1.06 6.12
N LYS A 189 -6.15 1.77 6.33
CA LYS A 189 -6.14 2.99 7.15
C LYS A 189 -7.44 3.18 7.90
N ASP A 190 -7.33 3.68 9.11
CA ASP A 190 -8.47 4.17 9.89
C ASP A 190 -9.20 5.30 9.15
N ALA A 191 -8.48 6.25 8.57
CA ALA A 191 -9.06 7.35 7.78
C ALA A 191 -9.77 6.86 6.51
N MET A 192 -9.48 5.63 6.07
CA MET A 192 -10.08 5.00 4.88
C MET A 192 -11.13 3.98 5.29
N LEU A 193 -12.08 4.44 6.10
CA LEU A 193 -13.20 3.64 6.64
C LEU A 193 -12.76 2.45 7.52
N GLY A 194 -11.49 2.39 7.94
CA GLY A 194 -10.95 1.27 8.70
C GLY A 194 -10.73 0.01 7.88
N ARG A 195 -10.50 0.14 6.57
CA ARG A 195 -10.37 -1.02 5.67
C ARG A 195 -9.30 -0.84 4.61
N PHE A 196 -9.03 -1.94 3.91
CA PHE A 196 -8.27 -1.96 2.65
C PHE A 196 -8.85 -0.95 1.65
N TYR A 197 -7.99 -0.19 0.97
CA TYR A 197 -8.44 0.81 -0.01
C TYR A 197 -7.51 1.02 -1.20
N ALA A 198 -6.26 0.54 -1.15
CA ALA A 198 -5.29 0.82 -2.21
C ALA A 198 -4.21 -0.26 -2.34
N ILE A 199 -3.76 -0.44 -3.58
CA ILE A 199 -2.49 -1.08 -3.90
C ILE A 199 -1.50 0.01 -4.30
N CYS A 200 -0.36 0.08 -3.61
CA CYS A 200 0.74 0.95 -3.99
C CYS A 200 1.89 0.16 -4.61
N ASN A 201 2.42 0.68 -5.72
CA ASN A 201 3.59 0.18 -6.43
C ASN A 201 4.83 0.98 -5.99
N CYS A 202 5.44 0.50 -4.91
CA CYS A 202 6.44 1.22 -4.14
C CYS A 202 7.85 0.98 -4.66
N CYS A 203 8.53 2.08 -4.96
CA CYS A 203 9.96 2.10 -5.26
C CYS A 203 10.79 2.31 -3.98
N LYS A 204 12.02 1.79 -3.95
CA LYS A 204 12.94 1.99 -2.81
C LYS A 204 13.35 3.46 -2.62
N CYS A 205 13.34 4.25 -3.71
CA CYS A 205 13.74 5.67 -3.75
C CYS A 205 12.71 6.61 -3.07
N CYS A 206 11.41 6.44 -3.34
CA CYS A 206 10.42 7.47 -2.99
C CYS A 206 9.44 7.04 -1.90
N CYS A 207 9.23 5.76 -1.64
CA CYS A 207 8.14 5.29 -0.78
C CYS A 207 8.23 5.85 0.65
N GLY A 208 7.18 6.58 1.07
CA GLY A 208 7.09 7.15 2.42
C GLY A 208 6.99 6.10 3.52
N GLY A 209 6.33 4.95 3.27
CA GLY A 209 6.25 3.86 4.23
C GLY A 209 7.58 3.16 4.46
N ILE A 210 8.36 2.94 3.39
CA ILE A 210 9.71 2.39 3.50
C ILE A 210 10.64 3.37 4.20
N GLU A 211 10.58 4.66 3.87
CA GLU A 211 11.32 5.70 4.59
C GLU A 211 10.94 5.70 6.08
N ALA A 212 9.66 5.65 6.41
CA ALA A 212 9.19 5.67 7.78
C ALA A 212 9.73 4.50 8.60
N MET A 213 9.75 3.30 8.01
CA MET A 213 10.33 2.12 8.63
C MET A 213 11.85 2.25 8.79
N LYS A 214 12.58 2.60 7.73
CA LYS A 214 14.04 2.61 7.73
C LYS A 214 14.65 3.76 8.52
N ARG A 215 14.04 4.95 8.44
CA ARG A 215 14.59 6.18 9.00
C ARG A 215 14.02 6.51 10.37
N TYR A 216 12.74 6.21 10.61
CA TYR A 216 12.03 6.60 11.83
C TYR A 216 11.61 5.41 12.69
N GLY A 217 11.91 4.17 12.28
CA GLY A 217 11.58 2.95 13.01
C GLY A 217 10.07 2.73 13.17
N ALA A 218 9.25 3.31 12.30
CA ALA A 218 7.81 3.10 12.29
C ALA A 218 7.49 1.81 11.52
N PRO A 219 7.01 0.74 12.19
CA PRO A 219 6.79 -0.55 11.54
C PRO A 219 5.48 -0.49 10.74
N MET A 220 5.43 0.32 9.67
CA MET A 220 4.22 0.52 8.87
C MET A 220 3.97 -0.60 7.85
N LEU A 221 5.00 -1.38 7.50
CA LEU A 221 4.90 -2.47 6.53
C LEU A 221 4.91 -3.80 7.29
N ALA A 222 3.84 -4.58 7.15
CA ALA A 222 3.83 -5.99 7.53
C ALA A 222 4.43 -6.84 6.41
N SER A 223 5.21 -7.85 6.78
CA SER A 223 5.78 -8.85 5.87
C SER A 223 4.69 -9.60 5.11
N SER A 224 4.96 -10.10 3.89
CA SER A 224 3.98 -10.83 3.08
C SER A 224 3.59 -12.21 3.62
N GLY A 225 4.33 -12.72 4.61
CA GLY A 225 4.26 -14.12 5.05
C GLY A 225 5.25 -15.03 4.32
N TYR A 226 5.93 -14.53 3.29
CA TYR A 226 6.98 -15.23 2.57
C TYR A 226 8.37 -14.66 2.88
N VAL A 227 9.40 -15.44 2.55
CA VAL A 227 10.80 -15.01 2.51
C VAL A 227 11.46 -15.49 1.23
N ALA A 228 12.46 -14.77 0.76
CA ALA A 228 13.25 -15.20 -0.38
C ALA A 228 14.17 -16.38 0.01
N ARG A 229 14.29 -17.35 -0.90
CA ARG A 229 15.20 -18.50 -0.83
C ARG A 229 16.05 -18.51 -2.10
N VAL A 230 17.36 -18.68 -1.93
CA VAL A 230 18.32 -18.76 -3.02
C VAL A 230 18.63 -20.23 -3.29
N ASP A 231 18.64 -20.62 -4.56
CA ASP A 231 19.22 -21.87 -5.03
C ASP A 231 20.71 -21.66 -5.26
N GLU A 232 21.54 -22.27 -4.40
CA GLU A 232 22.98 -22.11 -4.42
C GLU A 232 23.63 -22.73 -5.66
N THR A 233 22.98 -23.69 -6.30
CA THR A 233 23.51 -24.39 -7.49
C THR A 233 23.33 -23.57 -8.77
N VAL A 234 22.38 -22.64 -8.76
CA VAL A 234 22.06 -21.76 -9.90
C VAL A 234 22.60 -20.34 -9.68
N CYS A 235 22.75 -19.91 -8.43
CA CYS A 235 23.19 -18.56 -8.11
C CYS A 235 24.63 -18.31 -8.57
N THR A 236 24.82 -17.29 -9.41
CA THR A 236 26.14 -16.88 -9.90
C THR A 236 26.81 -15.80 -9.06
N GLY A 237 26.14 -15.30 -8.00
CA GLY A 237 26.68 -14.22 -7.17
C GLY A 237 26.69 -12.83 -7.82
N CYS A 238 25.90 -12.60 -8.89
CA CYS A 238 25.98 -11.37 -9.69
C CYS A 238 25.59 -10.05 -8.97
N GLY A 239 25.00 -10.10 -7.77
CA GLY A 239 24.70 -8.91 -6.96
C GLY A 239 23.42 -8.12 -7.29
N ILE A 240 22.75 -8.40 -8.41
CA ILE A 240 21.52 -7.68 -8.82
C ILE A 240 20.45 -7.72 -7.71
N CYS A 241 20.26 -8.87 -7.07
CA CYS A 241 19.28 -9.04 -5.99
C CYS A 241 19.62 -8.26 -4.71
N GLU A 242 20.91 -8.07 -4.40
CA GLU A 242 21.35 -7.23 -3.28
C GLU A 242 21.01 -5.76 -3.55
N GLU A 243 21.34 -5.26 -4.74
CA GLU A 243 21.04 -3.88 -5.12
C GLU A 243 19.52 -3.62 -5.17
N ALA A 244 18.76 -4.54 -5.73
CA ALA A 244 17.31 -4.40 -5.88
C ALA A 244 16.57 -4.41 -4.53
N CYS A 245 17.13 -5.03 -3.48
CA CYS A 245 16.43 -5.27 -2.23
C CYS A 245 16.05 -3.97 -1.49
N PRO A 246 14.76 -3.60 -1.40
CA PRO A 246 14.34 -2.35 -0.76
C PRO A 246 14.52 -2.38 0.77
N PHE A 247 14.76 -3.55 1.37
CA PHE A 247 14.89 -3.74 2.82
C PHE A 247 16.33 -4.04 3.27
N GLY A 248 17.29 -4.18 2.33
CA GLY A 248 18.67 -4.57 2.66
C GLY A 248 18.75 -5.95 3.32
N ALA A 249 17.87 -6.87 2.90
CA ALA A 249 17.78 -8.22 3.41
C ALA A 249 18.66 -9.22 2.66
N VAL A 250 19.21 -8.86 1.49
CA VAL A 250 20.05 -9.71 0.65
C VAL A 250 21.49 -9.23 0.72
N LYS A 251 22.46 -10.14 0.78
CA LYS A 251 23.90 -9.90 0.78
C LYS A 251 24.61 -10.88 -0.15
N ILE A 252 25.72 -10.47 -0.77
CA ILE A 252 26.56 -11.36 -1.58
C ILE A 252 27.83 -11.73 -0.81
N ASP A 253 28.12 -13.02 -0.73
CA ASP A 253 29.40 -13.58 -0.27
C ASP A 253 29.72 -14.84 -1.10
N GLY A 254 30.24 -14.65 -2.31
CA GLY A 254 30.28 -15.70 -3.33
C GLY A 254 28.92 -15.94 -3.98
N ILE A 255 27.89 -16.27 -3.20
CA ILE A 255 26.49 -16.37 -3.64
C ILE A 255 25.59 -15.43 -2.83
N ALA A 256 24.31 -15.33 -3.21
CA ALA A 256 23.34 -14.52 -2.47
C ALA A 256 22.87 -15.21 -1.18
N TYR A 257 22.87 -14.45 -0.08
CA TYR A 257 22.34 -14.84 1.23
C TYR A 257 21.20 -13.93 1.65
N VAL A 258 20.15 -14.51 2.23
CA VAL A 258 18.94 -13.79 2.66
C VAL A 258 18.83 -13.76 4.18
N ASN A 259 18.89 -12.57 4.77
CA ASN A 259 18.49 -12.34 6.15
C ASN A 259 16.95 -12.44 6.24
N ARG A 260 16.46 -13.56 6.77
CA ARG A 260 15.02 -13.88 6.88
C ARG A 260 14.26 -12.92 7.80
N GLU A 261 14.92 -12.39 8.83
CA GLU A 261 14.29 -11.44 9.76
C GLU A 261 13.98 -10.12 9.06
N LYS A 262 14.92 -9.59 8.27
CA LYS A 262 14.76 -8.36 7.47
C LYS A 262 13.94 -8.58 6.20
N CYS A 263 13.86 -9.81 5.70
CA CYS A 263 13.10 -10.10 4.49
C CYS A 263 11.60 -9.88 4.72
N MET A 264 11.00 -9.09 3.84
CA MET A 264 9.55 -8.80 3.86
C MET A 264 8.76 -9.63 2.84
N GLY A 265 9.45 -10.51 2.09
CA GLY A 265 8.83 -11.39 1.10
C GLY A 265 8.20 -10.67 -0.09
N CYS A 266 8.77 -9.54 -0.52
CA CYS A 266 8.23 -8.71 -1.60
C CYS A 266 8.43 -9.24 -3.02
N GLY A 267 9.25 -10.27 -3.22
CA GLY A 267 9.47 -10.87 -4.55
C GLY A 267 10.35 -10.08 -5.51
N VAL A 268 10.73 -8.83 -5.22
CA VAL A 268 11.57 -8.01 -6.11
C VAL A 268 12.87 -8.71 -6.51
N CYS A 269 13.56 -9.35 -5.57
CA CYS A 269 14.78 -10.10 -5.87
C CYS A 269 14.55 -11.34 -6.75
N ALA A 270 13.36 -11.96 -6.67
CA ALA A 270 13.00 -13.09 -7.51
C ALA A 270 12.75 -12.62 -8.95
N GLY A 271 11.94 -11.58 -9.14
CA GLY A 271 11.63 -11.02 -10.45
C GLY A 271 12.83 -10.38 -11.16
N GLN A 272 13.87 -9.98 -10.42
CA GLN A 272 15.10 -9.38 -10.99
C GLN A 272 16.25 -10.38 -11.16
N CYS A 273 16.08 -11.65 -10.80
CA CYS A 273 17.16 -12.62 -10.90
C CYS A 273 17.25 -13.19 -12.33
N PRO A 274 18.29 -12.87 -13.13
CA PRO A 274 18.38 -13.34 -14.50
C PRO A 274 18.60 -14.85 -14.63
N GLY A 275 19.15 -15.47 -13.58
CA GLY A 275 19.33 -16.92 -13.53
C GLY A 275 18.18 -17.65 -12.82
N GLU A 276 17.10 -16.94 -12.44
CA GLU A 276 15.95 -17.53 -11.72
C GLU A 276 16.32 -18.28 -10.43
N ALA A 277 17.48 -17.96 -9.84
CA ALA A 277 18.01 -18.61 -8.64
C ALA A 277 17.28 -18.22 -7.35
N VAL A 278 16.25 -17.35 -7.40
CA VAL A 278 15.58 -16.81 -6.22
C VAL A 278 14.09 -17.10 -6.29
N SER A 279 13.56 -17.76 -5.26
CA SER A 279 12.13 -18.07 -5.11
C SER A 279 11.57 -17.53 -3.79
N LEU A 280 10.26 -17.40 -3.67
CA LEU A 280 9.59 -17.09 -2.40
C LEU A 280 9.07 -18.38 -1.75
N VAL A 281 9.30 -18.52 -0.45
CA VAL A 281 8.79 -19.64 0.35
C VAL A 281 8.04 -19.12 1.57
N ARG A 282 6.97 -19.82 1.97
CA ARG A 282 6.19 -19.47 3.17
C ARG A 282 7.09 -19.58 4.40
N ASP A 283 7.01 -18.60 5.30
CA ASP A 283 7.70 -18.61 6.59
C ASP A 283 6.70 -18.44 7.73
N GLU A 284 6.38 -19.52 8.43
CA GLU A 284 5.38 -19.55 9.50
C GLU A 284 5.68 -18.58 10.66
N LYS A 285 6.94 -18.14 10.82
CA LYS A 285 7.31 -17.12 11.81
C LYS A 285 6.83 -15.71 11.41
N LYS A 286 6.40 -15.53 10.16
CA LYS A 286 5.80 -14.29 9.64
C LYS A 286 4.28 -14.40 9.63
N CYS A 287 3.59 -13.26 9.75
CA CYS A 287 2.14 -13.16 9.65
C CYS A 287 1.60 -13.78 8.35
N ALA A 288 0.35 -14.24 8.39
CA ALA A 288 -0.28 -14.99 7.30
C ALA A 288 -0.31 -14.16 5.99
N PRO A 289 -0.19 -14.81 4.82
CA PRO A 289 -0.33 -14.12 3.55
C PRO A 289 -1.72 -13.49 3.34
N LEU A 290 -1.77 -12.36 2.62
CA LEU A 290 -3.03 -11.80 2.13
C LEU A 290 -3.39 -12.48 0.80
N ASP A 291 -3.82 -13.73 0.90
CA ASP A 291 -4.28 -14.52 -0.24
C ASP A 291 -5.81 -14.44 -0.32
N VAL A 292 -6.32 -13.57 -1.20
CA VAL A 292 -7.76 -13.34 -1.32
C VAL A 292 -8.53 -14.54 -1.86
N ARG A 293 -7.88 -15.44 -2.60
CA ARG A 293 -8.52 -16.65 -3.12
C ARG A 293 -8.73 -17.67 -2.01
N LEU A 294 -7.70 -17.92 -1.19
CA LEU A 294 -7.82 -18.79 -0.01
C LEU A 294 -8.83 -18.22 1.00
N LEU A 295 -8.81 -16.91 1.19
CA LEU A 295 -9.76 -16.23 2.07
C LEU A 295 -11.21 -16.36 1.56
N ALA A 296 -11.43 -16.25 0.25
CA ALA A 296 -12.75 -16.46 -0.37
C ALA A 296 -13.23 -17.92 -0.26
N GLN A 297 -12.34 -18.89 -0.47
CA GLN A 297 -12.66 -20.32 -0.32
C GLN A 297 -13.12 -20.65 1.09
N LYS A 298 -12.36 -20.22 2.11
CA LYS A 298 -12.74 -20.41 3.52
C LYS A 298 -14.10 -19.81 3.85
N GLN A 299 -14.46 -18.70 3.22
CA GLN A 299 -15.78 -18.10 3.40
C GLN A 299 -16.90 -18.93 2.75
N ALA A 300 -16.65 -19.55 1.60
CA ALA A 300 -17.63 -20.40 0.94
C ALA A 300 -17.88 -21.73 1.69
N GLU A 301 -16.92 -22.16 2.50
CA GLU A 301 -16.99 -23.37 3.33
C GLU A 301 -17.66 -23.15 4.70
N MET A 302 -17.87 -21.90 5.14
CA MET A 302 -18.57 -21.53 6.37
C MET A 302 -20.07 -21.30 6.15
#